data_AF-A0A9N9LS56-F1
#
_entry.id   AF-A0A9N9LS56-F1
#
_cell.length_a   1.000
_cell.length_b   1.000
_cell.length_c   1.000
_cell.angle_alpha   90.00
_cell.angle_beta   90.00
_cell.angle_gamma   90.00
#
_symmetry.space_group_name_H-M   'P 1'
#
loop_
_entity.id
_entity.type
_entity.pdbx_description
1 polymer ?
#
loop_
_entity_poly.entity_id
_entity_poly.type
_entity_poly.pdbx_seq_one_letter_code
_entity_poly.pdbx_strand_id
1 'polypeptide(L)'
;MQFVAALTVFLTTALAAPSPLAPSPEVAALPPMAPEALARFSAKQVTSANISSEAVAVVGKRAITHLYYCQNAGFVQPCDNFEARTGTCYNFINGWNDVVSSAGPDAGTTCTLYWDSGCRGRSVSFVNPGISNLVDVGFNDQASSWRCS
;
A
#
# COMPACT_ATOMS: atom_id res chain seq x y z
N MET A 1 -62.74 -20.35 7.58
CA MET A 1 -62.68 -20.86 6.19
C MET A 1 -61.94 -19.80 5.38
N GLN A 2 -60.62 -19.98 5.16
CA GLN A 2 -60.01 -20.38 3.85
C GLN A 2 -59.82 -19.13 2.95
N PHE A 3 -58.66 -18.75 2.38
CA PHE A 3 -57.42 -19.44 2.01
C PHE A 3 -56.22 -18.48 2.07
N VAL A 4 -55.07 -18.98 2.53
CA VAL A 4 -53.75 -18.34 2.38
C VAL A 4 -53.12 -18.92 1.10
N ALA A 5 -52.85 -18.09 0.09
CA ALA A 5 -52.12 -18.50 -1.11
C ALA A 5 -50.66 -18.05 -0.97
N ALA A 6 -49.80 -18.95 -0.51
CA ALA A 6 -48.36 -18.81 -0.55
C ALA A 6 -47.87 -19.13 -1.97
N LEU A 7 -47.35 -18.14 -2.69
CA LEU A 7 -46.71 -18.34 -4.00
C LEU A 7 -45.19 -18.37 -3.78
N THR A 8 -44.65 -19.57 -3.65
CA THR A 8 -43.21 -19.83 -3.54
C THR A 8 -42.57 -19.76 -4.93
N VAL A 9 -41.79 -18.71 -5.18
CA VAL A 9 -40.93 -18.62 -6.36
C VAL A 9 -39.68 -19.44 -6.10
N PHE A 10 -39.59 -20.60 -6.75
CA PHE A 10 -38.38 -21.40 -6.87
C PHE A 10 -37.45 -20.72 -7.88
N LEU A 11 -36.33 -20.14 -7.43
CA LEU A 11 -35.27 -19.68 -8.32
C LEU A 11 -34.09 -20.66 -8.28
N THR A 12 -33.76 -21.16 -9.45
CA THR A 12 -32.84 -22.25 -9.75
C THR A 12 -31.40 -21.91 -9.39
N THR A 13 -30.74 -22.80 -8.65
CA THR A 13 -29.29 -22.74 -8.41
C THR A 13 -28.54 -23.08 -9.70
N ALA A 14 -27.82 -22.10 -10.25
CA ALA A 14 -26.89 -22.34 -11.33
C ALA A 14 -25.68 -23.12 -10.80
N LEU A 15 -25.51 -24.37 -11.24
CA LEU A 15 -24.31 -25.16 -11.03
C LEU A 15 -23.17 -24.54 -11.87
N ALA A 16 -22.24 -23.85 -11.22
CA ALA A 16 -21.00 -23.42 -11.86
C ALA A 16 -20.14 -24.65 -12.16
N ALA A 17 -19.83 -24.89 -13.43
CA ALA A 17 -18.91 -25.94 -13.87
C ALA A 17 -17.46 -25.62 -13.41
N PRO A 18 -16.67 -26.62 -13.00
CA PRO A 18 -15.26 -26.42 -12.72
C PRO A 18 -14.46 -26.22 -14.03
N SER A 19 -13.70 -25.13 -14.10
CA SER A 19 -12.76 -24.86 -15.19
C SER A 19 -11.63 -25.91 -15.21
N PRO A 20 -11.15 -26.34 -16.39
CA PRO A 20 -9.98 -27.19 -16.48
C PRO A 20 -8.71 -26.44 -16.02
N LEU A 21 -7.98 -27.02 -15.07
CA LEU A 21 -6.64 -26.55 -14.69
C LEU A 21 -5.70 -26.70 -15.89
N ALA A 22 -5.15 -25.59 -16.35
CA ALA A 22 -4.01 -25.59 -17.26
C ALA A 22 -2.76 -26.10 -16.51
N PRO A 23 -1.87 -26.89 -17.16
CA PRO A 23 -0.60 -27.28 -16.59
C PRO A 23 0.34 -26.07 -16.44
N SER A 24 0.93 -25.93 -15.27
CA SER A 24 1.95 -24.92 -14.94
C SER A 24 3.23 -25.20 -15.75
N PRO A 25 3.92 -24.17 -16.28
CA PRO A 25 5.17 -24.39 -16.99
C PRO A 25 6.27 -24.88 -16.06
N GLU A 26 6.94 -25.92 -16.55
CA GLU A 26 8.14 -26.57 -16.03
C GLU A 26 9.18 -25.54 -15.57
N VAL A 27 9.65 -25.68 -14.33
CA VAL A 27 10.71 -24.85 -13.75
C VAL A 27 12.01 -25.19 -14.46
N ALA A 28 12.36 -24.43 -15.49
CA ALA A 28 13.68 -24.48 -16.10
C ALA A 28 14.71 -24.08 -15.05
N ALA A 29 15.60 -25.02 -14.72
CA ALA A 29 16.73 -24.79 -13.84
C ALA A 29 17.59 -23.64 -14.37
N LEU A 30 17.75 -22.58 -13.55
CA LEU A 30 18.67 -21.49 -13.83
C LEU A 30 20.11 -22.01 -13.76
N PRO A 31 20.98 -21.68 -14.73
CA PRO A 31 22.39 -22.04 -14.66
C PRO A 31 23.06 -21.37 -13.44
N PRO A 32 24.09 -22.01 -12.84
CA PRO A 32 24.86 -21.39 -11.77
C PRO A 32 25.54 -20.12 -12.29
N MET A 33 25.35 -19.01 -11.57
CA MET A 33 25.94 -17.72 -11.88
C MET A 33 27.47 -17.82 -11.88
N ALA A 34 28.11 -17.50 -13.01
CA ALA A 34 29.56 -17.42 -13.10
C ALA A 34 30.11 -16.27 -12.20
N PRO A 35 31.27 -16.45 -11.55
CA PRO A 35 31.84 -15.49 -10.59
C PRO A 35 32.44 -14.20 -11.19
N GLU A 36 32.33 -13.97 -12.50
CA GLU A 36 33.02 -12.86 -13.18
C GLU A 36 32.30 -11.50 -13.08
N ALA A 37 31.07 -11.46 -12.58
CA ALA A 37 30.29 -10.23 -12.46
C ALA A 37 30.80 -9.29 -11.34
N LEU A 38 31.57 -9.80 -10.37
CA LEU A 38 32.11 -9.01 -9.25
C LEU A 38 33.32 -8.13 -9.63
N ALA A 39 34.03 -8.43 -10.73
CA ALA A 39 35.27 -7.72 -11.07
C ALA A 39 35.07 -6.37 -11.79
N ARG A 40 33.86 -6.06 -12.28
CA ARG A 40 33.60 -4.82 -13.05
C ARG A 40 33.23 -3.61 -12.20
N PHE A 41 33.00 -3.78 -10.90
CA PHE A 41 32.61 -2.68 -10.01
C PHE A 41 33.79 -1.93 -9.36
N SER A 42 35.03 -2.39 -9.52
CA SER A 42 36.16 -1.87 -8.71
C SER A 42 36.98 -0.73 -9.33
N ALA A 43 36.61 -0.15 -10.49
CA ALA A 43 37.49 0.84 -11.14
C ALA A 43 36.82 2.04 -11.85
N LYS A 44 35.59 2.42 -11.47
CA LYS A 44 35.05 3.73 -11.83
C LYS A 44 34.72 4.54 -10.59
N GLN A 45 35.78 5.02 -9.93
CA GLN A 45 35.68 6.25 -9.15
C GLN A 45 35.14 7.34 -10.08
N VAL A 46 33.98 7.89 -9.75
CA VAL A 46 33.43 9.09 -10.36
C VAL A 46 34.44 10.20 -10.14
N THR A 47 35.18 10.57 -11.19
CA THR A 47 36.04 11.74 -11.20
C THR A 47 35.16 12.99 -11.15
N SER A 48 35.52 13.88 -10.22
CA SER A 48 34.91 15.18 -9.99
C SER A 48 34.51 15.90 -11.28
N ALA A 49 33.21 15.95 -11.54
CA ALA A 49 32.61 16.97 -12.37
C ALA A 49 31.70 17.81 -11.47
N ASN A 50 32.02 19.09 -11.43
CA ASN A 50 31.34 20.18 -10.75
C ASN A 50 29.79 20.04 -10.82
N ILE A 51 29.16 19.42 -9.81
CA ILE A 51 27.70 19.38 -9.70
C ILE A 51 27.27 20.65 -8.96
N SER A 52 26.71 21.60 -9.70
CA SER A 52 26.00 22.74 -9.13
C SER A 52 24.90 22.27 -8.19
N SER A 53 24.83 22.90 -7.03
CA SER A 53 23.95 22.58 -5.90
C SER A 53 22.46 22.73 -6.24
N GLU A 54 21.89 21.72 -6.89
CA GLU A 54 20.46 21.42 -6.83
C GLU A 54 20.32 19.90 -6.65
N ALA A 55 20.21 19.50 -5.37
CA ALA A 55 19.81 18.20 -4.85
C ALA A 55 20.28 16.96 -5.65
N VAL A 56 21.56 16.60 -5.52
CA VAL A 56 21.98 15.20 -5.72
C VAL A 56 21.31 14.37 -4.63
N ALA A 57 20.15 13.80 -4.95
CA ALA A 57 19.46 12.86 -4.08
C ALA A 57 20.36 11.63 -3.90
N VAL A 58 21.06 11.57 -2.77
CA VAL A 58 21.73 10.35 -2.31
C VAL A 58 20.66 9.27 -2.30
N VAL A 59 20.80 8.26 -3.15
CA VAL A 59 19.91 7.10 -3.19
C VAL A 59 20.19 6.29 -1.92
N GLY A 60 19.56 6.70 -0.81
CA GLY A 60 19.41 5.85 0.36
C GLY A 60 18.59 4.61 -0.05
N LYS A 61 18.99 3.43 0.45
CA LYS A 61 18.16 2.23 0.31
C LYS A 61 16.78 2.53 0.93
N ARG A 62 15.74 2.64 0.10
CA ARG A 62 14.37 2.77 0.57
C ARG A 62 13.92 1.40 1.05
N ALA A 63 13.54 1.30 2.32
CA ALA A 63 12.90 0.12 2.86
C ALA A 63 11.49 -0.02 2.27
N ILE A 64 11.00 -1.25 2.16
CA ILE A 64 9.60 -1.52 1.83
C ILE A 64 8.85 -1.69 3.15
N THR A 65 7.67 -1.09 3.24
CA THR A 65 6.77 -1.12 4.40
C THR A 65 5.34 -1.13 3.87
N HIS A 66 4.35 -1.37 4.72
CA HIS A 66 2.95 -1.24 4.36
C HIS A 66 2.25 -0.18 5.20
N LEU A 67 1.27 0.47 4.58
CA LEU A 67 0.26 1.23 5.29
C LEU A 67 -1.08 0.52 5.13
N TYR A 68 -1.61 0.04 6.25
CA TYR A 68 -2.97 -0.46 6.35
C TYR A 68 -3.89 0.69 6.70
N TYR A 69 -4.95 0.91 5.93
CA TYR A 69 -5.92 1.98 6.19
C TYR A 69 -7.34 1.51 5.90
N CYS A 70 -8.30 2.04 6.66
CA CYS A 70 -9.70 1.66 6.59
C CYS A 70 -10.61 2.88 6.53
N GLN A 71 -11.75 2.71 5.87
CA GLN A 71 -12.78 3.73 5.79
C GLN A 71 -13.48 3.92 7.15
N ASN A 72 -13.52 2.89 7.99
CA ASN A 72 -14.15 2.95 9.30
C ASN A 72 -13.09 2.97 10.42
N ALA A 73 -13.44 3.61 11.54
CA ALA A 73 -12.67 3.53 12.76
C ALA A 73 -12.63 2.08 13.30
N GLY A 74 -11.61 1.78 14.09
CA GLY A 74 -11.38 0.48 14.70
C GLY A 74 -10.83 -0.58 13.74
N PHE A 75 -10.22 -0.17 12.62
CA PHE A 75 -9.72 -1.08 11.60
C PHE A 75 -10.80 -1.99 10.99
N VAL A 76 -12.03 -1.45 10.88
CA VAL A 76 -13.20 -2.15 10.35
C VAL A 76 -13.30 -1.95 8.85
N GLN A 77 -13.67 -3.01 8.12
CA GLN A 77 -13.82 -3.00 6.66
C GLN A 77 -14.78 -1.91 6.17
N PRO A 78 -14.58 -1.36 4.95
CA PRO A 78 -13.55 -1.73 3.99
C PRO A 78 -12.17 -1.17 4.34
N CYS A 79 -11.13 -1.95 4.06
CA CYS A 79 -9.74 -1.57 4.26
C CYS A 79 -8.88 -1.95 3.06
N ASP A 80 -7.71 -1.32 2.98
CA ASP A 80 -6.69 -1.61 1.99
C ASP A 80 -5.32 -1.70 2.67
N ASN A 81 -4.42 -2.49 2.08
CA ASN A 81 -3.06 -2.68 2.58
C ASN A 81 -2.05 -2.37 1.48
N PHE A 82 -1.47 -1.18 1.51
CA PHE A 82 -0.66 -0.68 0.41
C PHE A 82 0.83 -0.86 0.68
N GLU A 83 1.54 -1.50 -0.24
CA GLU A 83 3.01 -1.60 -0.23
C GLU A 83 3.66 -0.25 -0.56
N ALA A 84 4.30 0.35 0.43
CA ALA A 84 4.97 1.63 0.35
C ALA A 84 6.49 1.50 0.29
N ARG A 85 7.12 2.32 -0.55
CA ARG A 85 8.56 2.60 -0.46
C ARG A 85 8.79 3.74 0.53
N THR A 86 9.59 3.53 1.57
CA THR A 86 9.89 4.60 2.52
C THR A 86 10.48 5.84 1.84
N GLY A 87 10.15 7.01 2.37
CA GLY A 87 10.47 8.33 1.80
C GLY A 87 9.64 8.73 0.57
N THR A 88 8.75 7.87 0.07
CA THR A 88 7.92 8.16 -1.11
C THR A 88 6.56 8.70 -0.68
N CYS A 89 6.13 9.80 -1.29
CA CYS A 89 4.80 10.36 -1.07
C CYS A 89 3.78 9.68 -1.98
N TYR A 90 2.64 9.29 -1.40
CA TYR A 90 1.52 8.68 -2.12
C TYR A 90 0.26 9.49 -1.88
N ASN A 91 -0.55 9.67 -2.92
CA ASN A 91 -1.89 10.26 -2.79
C ASN A 91 -2.91 9.14 -2.57
N PHE A 92 -3.95 9.42 -1.80
CA PHE A 92 -5.12 8.56 -1.78
C PHE A 92 -5.86 8.71 -3.11
N ILE A 93 -6.05 7.58 -3.80
CA ILE A 93 -6.72 7.48 -5.10
C ILE A 93 -7.87 6.47 -4.99
N ASN A 94 -8.61 6.24 -6.08
CA ASN A 94 -9.67 5.22 -6.14
C ASN A 94 -10.75 5.36 -5.05
N GLY A 95 -11.09 6.59 -4.67
CA GLY A 95 -12.13 6.87 -3.67
C GLY A 95 -11.66 6.86 -2.21
N TRP A 96 -10.36 6.67 -1.95
CA TRP A 96 -9.80 6.73 -0.59
C TRP A 96 -9.48 8.14 -0.09
N ASN A 97 -9.63 9.16 -0.94
CA ASN A 97 -9.41 10.55 -0.57
C ASN A 97 -10.48 11.00 0.42
N ASP A 98 -10.08 11.56 1.55
CA ASP A 98 -10.98 12.15 2.55
C ASP A 98 -12.04 11.17 3.09
N VAL A 99 -11.71 9.88 3.21
CA VAL A 99 -12.61 8.86 3.81
C VAL A 99 -11.91 7.92 4.78
N VAL A 100 -10.61 8.09 4.99
CA VAL A 100 -9.86 7.23 5.91
C VAL A 100 -10.18 7.64 7.35
N SER A 101 -10.62 6.66 8.14
CA SER A 101 -10.98 6.83 9.56
C SER A 101 -10.08 6.02 10.52
N SER A 102 -9.28 5.08 10.02
CA SER A 102 -8.20 4.45 10.80
C SER A 102 -7.04 4.04 9.92
N ALA A 103 -5.81 4.08 10.46
CA ALA A 103 -4.60 3.76 9.73
C ALA A 103 -3.48 3.27 10.64
N GLY A 104 -2.70 2.28 10.18
CA GLY A 104 -1.60 1.70 10.93
C GLY A 104 -0.49 1.19 10.00
N PRO A 105 0.77 1.50 10.29
CA PRO A 105 1.89 1.04 9.49
C PRO A 105 2.46 -0.27 10.02
N ASP A 106 3.30 -0.93 9.23
CA ASP A 106 4.11 -2.04 9.72
C ASP A 106 4.98 -1.62 10.91
N ALA A 107 5.27 -2.59 11.80
CA ALA A 107 6.14 -2.38 12.95
C ALA A 107 7.52 -1.85 12.55
N GLY A 108 8.03 -0.86 13.29
CA GLY A 108 9.32 -0.23 13.03
C GLY A 108 9.31 0.87 11.96
N THR A 109 8.14 1.20 11.40
CA THR A 109 7.97 2.31 10.44
C THR A 109 7.20 3.47 11.08
N THR A 110 7.55 4.71 10.72
CA THR A 110 6.72 5.89 11.03
C THR A 110 6.01 6.34 9.76
N CYS A 111 4.69 6.49 9.81
CA CYS A 111 3.93 7.05 8.69
C CYS A 111 3.25 8.35 9.09
N THR A 112 3.04 9.20 8.10
CA THR A 112 2.39 10.50 8.25
C THR A 112 1.26 10.61 7.23
N LEU A 113 0.06 10.92 7.71
CA LEU A 113 -1.07 11.32 6.89
C LEU A 113 -1.08 12.83 6.73
N TYR A 114 -1.47 13.30 5.56
CA TYR A 114 -1.49 14.69 5.16
C TYR A 114 -2.88 15.06 4.65
N TRP A 115 -3.31 16.25 5.02
CA TRP A 115 -4.62 16.80 4.68
C TRP A 115 -4.71 17.05 3.18
N ASP A 116 -3.65 17.58 2.59
CA ASP A 116 -3.62 17.89 1.16
C ASP A 116 -2.91 16.80 0.38
N SER A 117 -3.18 16.72 -0.92
CA SER A 117 -2.40 15.87 -1.83
C SER A 117 -0.93 16.32 -1.93
N GLY A 118 -0.04 15.36 -2.23
CA GLY A 118 1.39 15.61 -2.40
C GLY A 118 2.16 15.81 -1.09
N CYS A 119 1.69 15.24 0.01
CA CYS A 119 2.30 15.26 1.34
C CYS A 119 2.50 16.67 1.88
N ARG A 120 1.41 17.44 1.87
CA ARG A 120 1.37 18.87 2.18
C ARG A 120 0.29 19.19 3.21
N GLY A 121 0.33 20.43 3.69
CA GLY A 121 -0.68 20.94 4.61
C GLY A 121 -0.57 20.34 6.01
N ARG A 122 -1.70 20.30 6.71
CA ARG A 122 -1.78 19.76 8.07
C ARG A 122 -1.51 18.25 8.05
N SER A 123 -0.78 17.75 9.04
CA SER A 123 -0.38 16.34 9.06
C SER A 123 -0.44 15.72 10.45
N VAL A 124 -0.60 14.40 10.49
CA VAL A 124 -0.48 13.60 11.71
C VAL A 124 0.47 12.43 11.46
N SER A 125 1.48 12.29 12.32
CA SER A 125 2.46 11.21 12.27
C SER A 125 2.16 10.16 13.35
N PHE A 126 2.36 8.89 13.02
CA PHE A 126 2.13 7.77 13.92
C PHE A 126 3.02 6.58 13.56
N VAL A 127 3.14 5.67 14.52
CA VAL A 127 3.86 4.40 14.43
C VAL A 127 2.90 3.25 14.72
N ASN A 128 3.31 2.01 14.49
CA ASN A 128 2.55 0.83 14.91
C ASN A 128 2.18 0.92 16.42
N PRO A 129 0.92 0.64 16.81
CA PRO A 129 -0.14 -0.03 16.05
C PRO A 129 -0.98 0.89 15.14
N GLY A 130 -0.65 2.17 15.05
CA GLY A 130 -1.41 3.16 14.29
C GLY A 130 -2.43 3.92 15.12
N ILE A 131 -3.32 4.62 14.42
CA ILE A 131 -4.45 5.36 14.99
C ILE A 131 -5.72 4.58 14.65
N SER A 132 -6.33 3.99 15.67
CA SER A 132 -7.57 3.23 15.53
C SER A 132 -8.78 4.11 15.26
N ASN A 133 -8.77 5.39 15.65
CA ASN A 133 -9.85 6.32 15.35
C ASN A 133 -9.29 7.71 15.07
N LEU A 134 -9.35 8.15 13.80
CA LEU A 134 -8.81 9.44 13.39
C LEU A 134 -9.64 10.63 13.92
N VAL A 135 -10.85 10.40 14.45
CA VAL A 135 -11.62 11.44 15.16
C VAL A 135 -10.85 11.93 16.40
N ASP A 136 -10.14 11.04 17.10
CA ASP A 136 -9.44 11.35 18.36
C ASP A 136 -8.29 12.35 18.16
N VAL A 137 -7.78 12.44 16.93
CA VAL A 137 -6.74 13.39 16.51
C VAL A 137 -7.28 14.48 15.57
N GLY A 138 -8.60 14.55 15.41
CA GLY A 138 -9.29 15.53 14.57
C GLY A 138 -8.99 15.39 13.07
N PHE A 139 -8.57 14.21 12.61
CA PHE A 139 -8.10 13.94 11.24
C PHE A 139 -9.02 12.99 10.45
N ASN A 140 -10.21 12.72 10.98
CA ASN A 140 -11.18 11.80 10.37
C ASN A 140 -11.64 12.28 9.00
N ASP A 141 -11.57 11.42 7.99
CA ASP A 141 -12.05 11.74 6.64
C ASP A 141 -11.39 12.99 6.06
N GLN A 142 -10.13 13.25 6.40
CA GLN A 142 -9.36 14.40 5.89
C GLN A 142 -8.09 14.02 5.16
N ALA A 143 -7.71 12.74 5.16
CA ALA A 143 -6.43 12.34 4.60
C ALA A 143 -6.51 12.29 3.07
N SER A 144 -5.70 13.11 2.39
CA SER A 144 -5.58 13.12 0.93
C SER A 144 -4.23 12.57 0.43
N SER A 145 -3.20 12.52 1.29
CA SER A 145 -1.93 11.85 0.96
C SER A 145 -1.19 11.35 2.18
N TRP A 146 -0.14 10.57 1.97
CA TRP A 146 0.61 9.93 3.04
C TRP A 146 2.05 9.59 2.65
N ARG A 147 2.91 9.46 3.65
CA ARG A 147 4.32 9.05 3.49
C ARG A 147 4.78 8.26 4.69
N CYS A 148 5.57 7.21 4.43
CA CYS A 148 6.24 6.43 5.47
C CYS A 148 7.76 6.63 5.44
N SER A 149 8.42 6.54 6.59
CA SER A 149 9.86 6.69 6.78
C SER A 149 10.42 5.62 7.70
#